data_AF-A0A354WD77-F1
#
_entry.id   AF-A0A354WD77-F1
#
_cell.length_a   1.000
_cell.length_b   1.000
_cell.length_c   1.000
_cell.angle_alpha   90.00
_cell.angle_beta   90.00
_cell.angle_gamma   90.00
#
_symmetry.space_group_name_H-M   'P 1'
#
loop_
_entity.id
_entity.type
_entity.pdbx_description
1 polymer ?
#
loop_
_entity_poly.entity_id
_entity_poly.type
_entity_poly.pdbx_seq_one_letter_code
_entity_poly.pdbx_strand_id
1 'polypeptide(L)'
;MMGSGKSTIGKLLAKELGYRFIDTDDIISQATHQSISDIFATEGEAAFRDLESQVLSEICAYKKFVIATGGGIILKQMNWSYLRHGIIIWLNVPVEELYNRLKEDQTRPLLQHPDPLQQLQTLLQQRQPLYSQADLEIMVDSDDIPEQVATQILEKIPTILKPQYNSLN
;
A
#
# COMPACT_ATOMS: atom_id res chain seq x y z
N MET A 1 1.03 2.95 4.97
CA MET A 1 0.74 4.40 5.16
C MET A 1 0.90 5.18 3.84
N MET A 2 0.37 6.40 3.73
CA MET A 2 0.73 7.33 2.64
C MET A 2 2.18 7.78 2.80
N GLY A 3 2.88 8.16 1.71
CA GLY A 3 4.31 8.54 1.78
C GLY A 3 5.29 7.37 1.96
N SER A 4 4.81 6.14 2.13
CA SER A 4 5.67 4.98 2.41
C SER A 4 6.40 4.40 1.19
N GLY A 5 6.34 5.04 0.02
CA GLY A 5 7.06 4.59 -1.18
C GLY A 5 6.40 3.45 -1.98
N LYS A 6 5.14 3.07 -1.67
CA LYS A 6 4.43 1.95 -2.33
C LYS A 6 4.46 2.02 -3.86
N SER A 7 4.17 3.18 -4.43
CA SER A 7 4.10 3.33 -5.90
C SER A 7 5.50 3.29 -6.52
N THR A 8 6.53 3.83 -5.85
CA THR A 8 7.93 3.79 -6.31
C THR A 8 8.49 2.37 -6.26
N ILE A 9 8.45 1.75 -5.08
CA ILE A 9 8.97 0.39 -4.86
C ILE A 9 8.14 -0.63 -5.65
N GLY A 10 6.83 -0.47 -5.73
CA GLY A 10 5.95 -1.35 -6.49
C GLY A 10 6.25 -1.35 -7.99
N LYS A 11 6.58 -0.18 -8.59
CA LYS A 11 7.01 -0.10 -10.00
C LYS A 11 8.34 -0.82 -10.23
N LEU A 12 9.29 -0.67 -9.31
CA LEU A 12 10.58 -1.37 -9.37
C LEU A 12 10.39 -2.89 -9.27
N LEU A 13 9.60 -3.36 -8.30
CA LEU A 13 9.26 -4.77 -8.14
C LEU A 13 8.58 -5.33 -9.40
N ALA A 14 7.61 -4.60 -9.96
CA ALA A 14 6.93 -5.04 -11.17
C ALA A 14 7.91 -5.20 -12.34
N LYS A 15 8.83 -4.25 -12.50
CA LYS A 15 9.87 -4.30 -13.54
C LYS A 15 10.77 -5.53 -13.38
N GLU A 16 11.32 -5.75 -12.18
CA GLU A 16 12.24 -6.87 -11.92
C GLU A 16 11.55 -8.24 -12.05
N LEU A 17 10.27 -8.34 -11.67
CA LEU A 17 9.48 -9.58 -11.82
C LEU A 17 8.96 -9.82 -13.25
N GLY A 18 9.05 -8.83 -14.14
CA GLY A 18 8.37 -8.85 -15.44
C GLY A 18 6.83 -8.81 -15.30
N TYR A 19 6.34 -8.18 -14.24
CA TYR A 19 4.93 -8.06 -13.88
C TYR A 19 4.39 -6.69 -14.30
N ARG A 20 3.07 -6.53 -14.24
CA ARG A 20 2.42 -5.23 -14.40
C ARG A 20 2.30 -4.53 -13.06
N PHE A 21 2.36 -3.20 -13.06
CA PHE A 21 2.12 -2.38 -11.88
C PHE A 21 0.72 -1.74 -11.94
N ILE A 22 0.03 -1.72 -10.81
CA ILE A 22 -1.24 -1.02 -10.60
C ILE A 22 -1.15 -0.23 -9.30
N ASP A 23 -1.72 0.98 -9.28
CA ASP A 23 -2.05 1.71 -8.06
C ASP A 23 -3.58 1.79 -7.93
N THR A 24 -4.15 1.34 -6.80
CA THR A 24 -5.61 1.34 -6.62
C THR A 24 -6.17 2.76 -6.60
N ASP A 25 -5.41 3.70 -6.06
CA ASP A 25 -5.82 5.10 -5.97
C ASP A 25 -5.94 5.71 -7.39
N ASP A 26 -5.01 5.37 -8.29
CA ASP A 26 -5.04 5.77 -9.70
C ASP A 26 -6.24 5.14 -10.44
N ILE A 27 -6.55 3.85 -10.19
CA ILE A 27 -7.71 3.20 -10.81
C ILE A 27 -9.02 3.86 -10.37
N ILE A 28 -9.17 4.15 -9.06
CA ILE A 28 -10.37 4.80 -8.54
C ILE A 28 -10.54 6.16 -9.23
N SER A 29 -9.51 7.00 -9.26
CA SER A 29 -9.59 8.32 -9.89
C SER A 29 -9.87 8.26 -11.39
N GLN A 30 -9.34 7.26 -12.10
CA GLN A 30 -9.65 7.06 -13.53
C GLN A 30 -11.10 6.61 -13.74
N ALA A 31 -11.62 5.73 -12.89
CA ALA A 31 -12.97 5.19 -12.99
C ALA A 31 -14.06 6.22 -12.63
N THR A 32 -13.80 7.10 -11.66
CA THR A 32 -14.77 8.12 -11.21
C THR A 32 -14.62 9.46 -11.95
N HIS A 33 -13.50 9.66 -12.67
CA HIS A 33 -13.10 10.97 -13.20
C HIS A 33 -13.00 12.07 -12.12
N GLN A 34 -12.75 11.68 -10.87
CA GLN A 34 -12.63 12.58 -9.72
C GLN A 34 -11.30 12.36 -8.99
N SER A 35 -10.76 13.42 -8.39
CA SER A 35 -9.65 13.24 -7.45
C SER A 35 -10.15 12.56 -6.17
N ILE A 36 -9.26 11.87 -5.47
CA ILE A 36 -9.61 11.27 -4.17
C ILE A 36 -10.11 12.34 -3.19
N SER A 37 -9.48 13.52 -3.17
CA SER A 37 -9.94 14.65 -2.35
C SER A 37 -11.37 15.06 -2.67
N ASP A 38 -11.76 15.07 -3.95
CA ASP A 38 -13.13 15.41 -4.35
C ASP A 38 -14.12 14.35 -3.87
N ILE A 39 -13.82 13.06 -4.06
CA ILE A 39 -14.69 11.96 -3.60
C ILE A 39 -14.90 12.06 -2.08
N PHE A 40 -13.85 12.30 -1.30
CA PHE A 40 -13.97 12.49 0.14
C PHE A 40 -14.83 13.71 0.50
N ALA A 41 -14.72 14.81 -0.26
CA ALA A 41 -15.48 16.03 -0.01
C ALA A 41 -16.95 15.93 -0.42
N THR A 42 -17.27 15.20 -1.50
CA THR A 42 -18.64 15.12 -2.05
C THR A 42 -19.42 13.91 -1.56
N GLU A 43 -18.77 12.76 -1.39
CA GLU A 43 -19.41 11.48 -1.09
C GLU A 43 -19.01 10.92 0.28
N GLY A 44 -17.92 11.43 0.86
CA GLY A 44 -17.43 11.05 2.18
C GLY A 44 -16.55 9.80 2.17
N GLU A 45 -15.89 9.55 3.31
CA GLU A 45 -14.94 8.44 3.43
C GLU A 45 -15.62 7.07 3.25
N ALA A 46 -16.84 6.89 3.72
CA ALA A 46 -17.54 5.59 3.63
C ALA A 46 -17.71 5.15 2.15
N ALA A 47 -18.15 6.06 1.29
CA ALA A 47 -18.31 5.81 -0.15
C ALA A 47 -16.95 5.52 -0.82
N PHE A 48 -15.91 6.30 -0.49
CA PHE A 48 -14.56 6.01 -0.97
C PHE A 48 -14.09 4.60 -0.57
N ARG A 49 -14.37 4.16 0.66
CA ARG A 49 -14.01 2.81 1.12
C ARG A 49 -14.83 1.73 0.42
N ASP A 50 -16.07 2.00 -0.01
CA ASP A 50 -16.85 1.09 -0.84
C ASP A 50 -16.21 0.93 -2.23
N LEU A 51 -15.85 2.04 -2.88
CA LEU A 51 -15.12 2.05 -4.15
C LEU A 51 -13.77 1.34 -4.06
N GLU A 52 -12.99 1.59 -3.00
CA GLU A 52 -11.71 0.92 -2.74
C GLU A 52 -11.87 -0.61 -2.65
N SER A 53 -12.96 -1.07 -2.02
CA SER A 53 -13.26 -2.50 -1.90
C SER A 53 -13.69 -3.10 -3.23
N GLN A 54 -14.50 -2.37 -4.01
CA GLN A 54 -14.92 -2.80 -5.34
C GLN A 54 -13.73 -2.95 -6.27
N VAL A 55 -12.89 -1.92 -6.40
CA VAL A 55 -11.69 -1.95 -7.23
C VAL A 55 -10.78 -3.10 -6.83
N LEU A 56 -10.54 -3.29 -5.53
CA LEU A 56 -9.73 -4.40 -5.04
C LEU A 56 -10.31 -5.77 -5.44
N SER A 57 -11.63 -5.95 -5.32
CA SER A 57 -12.31 -7.21 -5.67
C SER A 57 -12.13 -7.57 -7.15
N GLU A 58 -12.11 -6.57 -8.03
CA GLU A 58 -11.94 -6.76 -9.46
C GLU A 58 -10.47 -7.08 -9.81
N ILE A 59 -9.52 -6.36 -9.20
CA ILE A 59 -8.11 -6.52 -9.56
C ILE A 59 -7.42 -7.72 -8.91
N CYS A 60 -7.92 -8.21 -7.76
CA CYS A 60 -7.30 -9.32 -7.02
C CYS A 60 -7.34 -10.66 -7.78
N ALA A 61 -8.15 -10.77 -8.83
CA ALA A 61 -8.22 -11.96 -9.68
C ALA A 61 -7.08 -12.02 -10.73
N TYR A 62 -6.42 -10.90 -11.01
CA TYR A 62 -5.35 -10.87 -12.02
C TYR A 62 -4.04 -11.44 -11.46
N LYS A 63 -3.33 -12.18 -12.32
CA LYS A 63 -2.02 -12.76 -12.01
C LYS A 63 -0.90 -11.91 -12.62
N LYS A 64 0.29 -12.00 -12.02
CA LYS A 64 1.50 -11.27 -12.46
C LYS A 64 1.35 -9.74 -12.37
N PHE A 65 0.81 -9.28 -11.26
CA PHE A 65 0.72 -7.87 -10.92
C PHE A 65 1.41 -7.58 -9.59
N VAL A 66 1.96 -6.38 -9.48
CA VAL A 66 2.31 -5.73 -8.21
C VAL A 66 1.31 -4.59 -8.03
N ILE A 67 0.59 -4.61 -6.90
CA ILE A 67 -0.50 -3.68 -6.63
C ILE A 67 -0.08 -2.80 -5.46
N ALA A 68 0.08 -1.49 -5.70
CA ALA A 68 0.10 -0.50 -4.64
C ALA A 68 -1.34 -0.20 -4.22
N THR A 69 -1.62 -0.31 -2.92
CA THR A 69 -2.95 -0.08 -2.38
C THR A 69 -3.05 1.24 -1.64
N GLY A 70 -4.26 1.80 -1.56
CA GLY A 70 -4.60 2.88 -0.65
C GLY A 70 -4.25 2.53 0.80
N GLY A 71 -3.86 3.53 1.58
CA GLY A 71 -3.42 3.31 2.97
C GLY A 71 -4.52 2.78 3.90
N GLY A 72 -5.79 2.99 3.55
CA GLY A 72 -6.94 2.56 4.35
C GLY A 72 -7.54 1.23 3.89
N ILE A 73 -7.02 0.58 2.85
CA ILE A 73 -7.62 -0.62 2.27
C ILE A 73 -7.82 -1.76 3.28
N ILE A 74 -6.91 -1.84 4.25
CA ILE A 74 -6.88 -2.82 5.34
C ILE A 74 -7.96 -2.62 6.41
N LEU A 75 -8.64 -1.47 6.42
CA LEU A 75 -9.64 -1.12 7.44
C LEU A 75 -10.94 -1.93 7.28
N LYS A 76 -11.26 -2.37 6.06
CA LYS A 76 -12.44 -3.22 5.82
C LYS A 76 -12.06 -4.68 5.88
N GLN A 77 -12.72 -5.42 6.78
CA GLN A 77 -12.44 -6.85 6.98
C GLN A 77 -12.57 -7.67 5.69
N MET A 78 -13.55 -7.34 4.83
CA MET A 78 -13.74 -8.01 3.54
C MET A 78 -12.53 -7.86 2.61
N ASN A 79 -11.79 -6.76 2.67
CA ASN A 79 -10.64 -6.57 1.79
C ASN A 79 -9.52 -7.57 2.07
N TRP A 80 -9.44 -8.11 3.28
CA TRP A 80 -8.46 -9.14 3.62
C TRP A 80 -8.66 -10.45 2.85
N SER A 81 -9.88 -10.82 2.45
CA SER A 81 -10.06 -12.01 1.60
C SER A 81 -9.47 -11.80 0.20
N TYR A 82 -9.60 -10.59 -0.35
CA TYR A 82 -9.01 -10.23 -1.65
C TYR A 82 -7.49 -10.06 -1.58
N LEU A 83 -6.97 -9.40 -0.53
CA LEU A 83 -5.53 -9.20 -0.35
C LEU A 83 -4.78 -10.54 -0.24
N ARG A 84 -5.39 -11.54 0.41
CA ARG A 84 -4.83 -12.89 0.58
C ARG A 84 -4.80 -13.74 -0.70
N HIS A 85 -5.25 -13.21 -1.84
CA HIS A 85 -4.99 -13.84 -3.14
C HIS A 85 -3.54 -13.66 -3.60
N GLY A 86 -2.82 -12.70 -3.03
CA GLY A 86 -1.40 -12.44 -3.29
C GLY A 86 -0.56 -12.49 -2.01
N ILE A 87 0.69 -12.04 -2.14
CA ILE A 87 1.60 -11.80 -1.02
C ILE A 87 1.41 -10.35 -0.57
N ILE A 88 1.13 -10.15 0.71
CA ILE A 88 0.92 -8.85 1.31
C ILE A 88 2.25 -8.36 1.90
N ILE A 89 2.75 -7.23 1.41
CA ILE A 89 3.99 -6.62 1.88
C ILE A 89 3.67 -5.28 2.53
N TRP A 90 4.06 -5.14 3.80
CA TRP A 90 3.98 -3.88 4.51
C TRP A 90 5.33 -3.16 4.49
N LEU A 91 5.35 -1.98 3.87
CA LEU A 91 6.44 -1.02 4.00
C LEU A 91 6.25 -0.22 5.30
N ASN A 92 6.98 -0.60 6.33
CA ASN A 92 6.98 0.06 7.63
C ASN A 92 8.01 1.19 7.62
N VAL A 93 7.52 2.42 7.60
CA VAL A 93 8.34 3.64 7.51
C VAL A 93 8.10 4.46 8.78
N PRO A 94 9.16 4.95 9.46
CA PRO A 94 9.03 5.83 10.60
C PRO A 94 8.16 7.05 10.30
N VAL A 95 7.37 7.50 11.28
CA VAL A 95 6.38 8.57 11.07
C VAL A 95 7.04 9.90 10.71
N GLU A 96 8.22 10.16 11.26
CA GLU A 96 9.06 11.32 10.99
C GLU A 96 9.46 11.36 9.50
N GLU A 97 9.79 10.19 8.94
CA GLU A 97 10.15 10.06 7.53
C GLU A 97 8.93 10.19 6.62
N LEU A 98 7.79 9.60 7.02
CA LEU A 98 6.52 9.84 6.33
C LEU A 98 6.18 11.34 6.29
N TYR A 99 6.32 12.04 7.41
CA TYR A 99 6.08 13.47 7.48
C TYR A 99 7.05 14.25 6.58
N ASN A 100 8.35 13.94 6.61
CA ASN A 100 9.34 14.60 5.77
C ASN A 100 9.06 14.47 4.26
N ARG A 101 8.58 13.30 3.82
CA ARG A 101 8.20 13.05 2.42
C ARG A 101 6.92 13.77 2.01
N LEU A 102 6.06 14.07 2.97
CA LEU A 102 4.71 14.57 2.72
C LEU A 102 4.60 16.09 2.93
N LYS A 103 5.42 16.70 3.79
CA LYS A 103 5.28 18.10 4.25
C LYS A 103 5.19 19.17 3.15
N GLU A 104 5.69 18.89 1.95
CA GLU A 104 5.63 19.82 0.82
C GLU A 104 4.36 19.64 -0.06
N ASP A 105 3.60 18.55 0.13
CA ASP A 105 2.40 18.23 -0.63
C ASP A 105 1.15 18.92 -0.05
N GLN A 106 0.78 20.06 -0.64
CA GLN A 106 -0.34 20.89 -0.18
C GLN A 106 -1.73 20.29 -0.48
N THR A 107 -1.79 19.22 -1.28
CA THR A 107 -3.07 18.62 -1.71
C THR A 107 -3.69 17.69 -0.67
N ARG A 108 -2.96 17.39 0.42
CA ARG A 108 -3.37 16.39 1.42
C ARG A 108 -4.07 17.04 2.62
N PRO A 109 -5.37 16.80 2.83
CA PRO A 109 -6.10 17.37 3.97
C PRO A 109 -5.48 17.01 5.34
N LEU A 110 -4.88 15.83 5.46
CA LEU A 110 -4.21 15.36 6.68
C LEU A 110 -3.07 16.29 7.13
N LEU A 111 -2.39 16.96 6.19
CA LEU A 111 -1.24 17.83 6.47
C LEU A 111 -1.65 19.27 6.78
N GLN A 112 -2.92 19.62 6.57
CA GLN A 112 -3.48 20.93 6.92
C GLN A 112 -3.92 20.99 8.40
N HIS A 113 -3.77 19.89 9.14
CA HIS A 113 -4.02 19.82 10.58
C HIS A 113 -3.00 20.66 11.37
N PRO A 114 -3.35 21.26 12.53
CA PRO A 114 -2.40 22.03 13.34
C PRO A 114 -1.17 21.24 13.81
N ASP A 115 -1.32 19.94 13.98
CA ASP A 115 -0.21 19.01 14.26
C ASP A 115 -0.29 17.79 13.32
N PRO A 116 0.31 17.86 12.12
CA PRO A 116 0.30 16.77 11.15
C PRO A 116 1.10 15.54 11.62
N LEU A 117 2.15 15.76 12.40
CA LEU A 117 3.01 14.68 12.87
C LEU A 117 2.26 13.81 13.88
N GLN A 118 1.61 14.43 14.87
CA GLN A 118 0.75 13.72 15.82
C GLN A 118 -0.41 12.99 15.12
N GLN A 119 -0.99 13.59 14.08
CA GLN A 119 -2.06 12.96 13.31
C GLN A 119 -1.56 11.73 12.55
N LEU A 120 -0.38 11.79 11.92
CA LEU A 120 0.25 10.63 11.29
C LEU A 120 0.58 9.53 12.30
N GLN A 121 1.09 9.91 13.48
CA GLN A 121 1.39 8.97 14.57
C GLN A 121 0.13 8.23 15.03
N THR A 122 -0.95 8.97 15.29
CA THR A 122 -2.24 8.42 15.69
C THR A 122 -2.77 7.46 14.62
N LEU A 123 -2.70 7.87 13.35
CA LEU A 123 -3.18 7.06 12.23
C LEU A 123 -2.38 5.77 12.06
N LEU A 124 -1.05 5.82 12.20
CA LEU A 124 -0.20 4.63 12.14
C LEU A 124 -0.51 3.69 13.32
N GLN A 125 -0.59 4.22 14.55
CA GLN A 125 -0.89 3.41 15.74
C GLN A 125 -2.23 2.66 15.61
N GLN A 126 -3.27 3.32 15.08
CA GLN A 126 -4.56 2.69 14.83
C GLN A 126 -4.50 1.57 13.78
N ARG A 127 -3.64 1.73 12.76
CA ARG A 127 -3.54 0.80 11.62
C ARG A 127 -2.49 -0.29 11.82
N GLN A 128 -1.54 -0.10 12.73
CA GLN A 128 -0.42 -1.02 12.94
C GLN A 128 -0.86 -2.47 13.23
N PRO A 129 -1.87 -2.75 14.09
CA PRO A 129 -2.32 -4.13 14.33
C PRO A 129 -2.90 -4.83 13.09
N LEU A 130 -3.35 -4.04 12.11
CA LEU A 130 -3.86 -4.54 10.84
C LEU A 130 -2.71 -4.67 9.84
N TYR A 131 -1.84 -3.66 9.70
CA TYR A 131 -0.66 -3.75 8.82
C TYR A 131 0.27 -4.91 9.19
N SER A 132 0.43 -5.21 10.47
CA SER A 132 1.28 -6.31 10.96
C SER A 132 0.74 -7.71 10.63
N GLN A 133 -0.46 -7.82 10.03
CA GLN A 133 -0.98 -9.08 9.48
C GLN A 133 -0.48 -9.37 8.06
N ALA A 134 0.34 -8.49 7.49
CA ALA A 134 1.02 -8.72 6.22
C ALA A 134 1.96 -9.94 6.30
N ASP A 135 2.20 -10.60 5.16
CA ASP A 135 3.08 -11.76 5.08
C ASP A 135 4.56 -11.37 5.25
N LEU A 136 4.92 -10.16 4.82
CA LEU A 136 6.24 -9.57 5.01
C LEU A 136 6.15 -8.13 5.53
N GLU A 137 6.97 -7.84 6.53
CA GLU A 137 7.26 -6.50 6.99
C GLU A 137 8.65 -6.09 6.50
N ILE A 138 8.73 -4.89 5.91
CA ILE A 138 9.97 -4.30 5.41
C ILE A 138 10.11 -2.94 6.07
N MET A 139 11.09 -2.83 6.96
CA MET A 139 11.50 -1.54 7.50
C MET A 139 12.16 -0.73 6.38
N VAL A 140 11.76 0.52 6.24
CA VAL A 140 12.30 1.45 5.25
C VAL A 140 12.62 2.77 5.94
N ASP A 141 13.91 3.07 6.04
CA ASP A 141 14.45 4.26 6.69
C ASP A 141 14.73 5.38 5.67
N SER A 142 15.25 6.53 6.12
CA SER A 142 15.51 7.71 5.29
C SER A 142 16.62 7.52 4.27
N ASP A 143 17.63 6.72 4.62
CA ASP A 143 18.83 6.51 3.80
C ASP A 143 18.67 5.34 2.80
N ASP A 144 17.55 4.62 2.89
CA ASP A 144 17.27 3.48 2.02
C ASP A 144 16.93 3.94 0.60
N ILE A 145 17.69 3.39 -0.35
CA ILE A 145 17.46 3.63 -1.77
C ILE A 145 16.31 2.71 -2.24
N PRO A 146 15.29 3.21 -2.96
CA PRO A 146 14.13 2.40 -3.38
C PRO A 146 14.49 1.09 -4.10
N GLU A 147 15.54 1.10 -4.92
CA GLU A 147 16.09 -0.07 -5.60
C GLU A 147 16.62 -1.13 -4.63
N GLN A 148 17.25 -0.72 -3.53
CA GLN A 148 17.73 -1.63 -2.49
C GLN A 148 16.56 -2.24 -1.72
N VAL A 149 15.54 -1.44 -1.39
CA VAL A 149 14.31 -1.95 -0.74
C VAL A 149 13.59 -2.94 -1.64
N ALA A 150 13.47 -2.65 -2.94
CA ALA A 150 12.88 -3.58 -3.91
C ALA A 150 13.69 -4.90 -3.99
N THR A 151 15.02 -4.81 -4.00
CA THR A 151 15.90 -5.99 -3.97
C THR A 151 15.70 -6.82 -2.71
N GLN A 152 15.68 -6.18 -1.54
CA GLN A 152 15.45 -6.82 -0.24
C GLN A 152 14.10 -7.56 -0.21
N ILE A 153 13.05 -6.97 -0.79
CA ILE A 153 11.74 -7.62 -0.91
C ILE A 153 11.83 -8.88 -1.76
N LEU A 154 12.48 -8.81 -2.94
CA LEU A 154 12.63 -9.94 -3.84
C LEU A 154 13.41 -11.10 -3.19
N GLU A 155 14.41 -10.78 -2.37
CA GLU A 155 15.18 -11.77 -1.60
C GLU A 155 14.36 -12.42 -0.48
N LYS A 156 13.44 -11.67 0.14
CA LYS A 156 12.58 -12.15 1.24
C LYS A 156 11.37 -12.94 0.76
N ILE A 157 10.81 -12.64 -0.40
CA ILE A 157 9.63 -13.35 -0.95
C ILE A 157 9.79 -14.88 -0.91
N PRO A 158 10.90 -15.48 -1.40
CA PRO A 158 11.10 -16.93 -1.33
C PRO A 158 11.03 -17.53 0.07
N THR A 159 11.34 -16.77 1.12
CA THR A 159 11.38 -17.28 2.51
C THR A 159 9.99 -17.54 3.10
N ILE A 160 8.95 -16.91 2.56
CA ILE A 160 7.55 -17.06 2.98
C ILE A 160 6.75 -17.94 2.02
N LEU A 161 7.28 -18.21 0.83
CA LEU A 161 6.75 -19.22 -0.06
C LEU A 161 7.12 -20.58 0.52
N LYS A 162 6.12 -21.41 0.85
CA LYS A 162 6.41 -22.81 1.23
C LYS A 162 7.27 -23.44 0.12
N PRO A 163 8.35 -24.18 0.45
CA PRO A 163 9.05 -24.96 -0.55
C PRO A 163 8.02 -25.88 -1.18
N GLN A 164 7.79 -25.73 -2.48
CA GLN A 164 7.00 -26.71 -3.23
C GLN A 164 7.68 -28.05 -3.01
N TYR A 165 6.90 -29.05 -2.59
CA TYR A 165 7.32 -30.43 -2.36
C TYR A 165 8.39 -30.87 -3.38
N ASN A 166 9.65 -30.95 -2.95
CA ASN A 166 10.64 -31.81 -3.60
C ASN A 166 10.30 -33.25 -3.19
N SER A 167 9.32 -33.85 -3.85
CA SER A 167 9.10 -35.30 -3.80
C SER A 167 8.39 -35.76 -5.07
N LEU A 168 9.16 -35.80 -6.15
CA LEU A 168 9.03 -36.82 -7.19
C LEU A 168 10.44 -37.33 -7.48
N ASN A 169 10.79 -38.44 -6.82
CA ASN A 169 11.64 -39.52 -7.32
C ASN A 169 11.29 -40.78 -6.52
#